data_AF-A0A645E569-F1
#
_entry.id   AF-A0A645E569-F1
#
_cell.length_a   1.000
_cell.length_b   1.000
_cell.length_c   1.000
_cell.angle_alpha   90.00
_cell.angle_beta   90.00
_cell.angle_gamma   90.00
#
_symmetry.space_group_name_H-M   'P 1'
#
loop_
_entity.id
_entity.type
_entity.pdbx_description
1 polymer ?
#
loop_
_entity_poly.entity_id
_entity_poly.type
_entity_poly.pdbx_seq_one_letter_code
_entity_poly.pdbx_strand_id
1 'polypeptide(L)'
;MIGFSFIAFILLDRSVLSYLIINTLMLGACGIYDLFWWSILGEMLDYHDNPAKILGIGLSANVLGIFIGGMLGNSIASSDTIYYNSSMLALSVVLITLIMLPLLHKHLSMLLKNHVFLMTLYEMAPSKQKDTIESFSMIGNLTERESEITALLLKGRTYKMIANEVYLSENTVKTHIKNIYSKFNVQSKVELINLLMEKEN
;
A
#
# COMPACT_ATOMS: atom_id res chain seq x y z
N MET A 1 9.32 -19.76 6.46
CA MET A 1 8.89 -21.11 6.03
C MET A 1 9.41 -21.48 4.65
N ILE A 2 9.20 -20.66 3.60
CA ILE A 2 9.80 -20.87 2.25
C ILE A 2 11.33 -21.08 2.29
N GLY A 3 12.09 -20.27 3.03
CA GLY A 3 13.54 -20.48 3.12
C GLY A 3 13.91 -21.85 3.71
N PHE A 4 13.18 -22.32 4.72
CA PHE A 4 13.39 -23.64 5.32
C PHE A 4 13.02 -24.78 4.37
N SER A 5 12.01 -24.64 3.50
CA SER A 5 11.69 -25.68 2.51
C SER A 5 12.81 -25.84 1.48
N PHE A 6 13.44 -24.74 1.04
CA PHE A 6 14.58 -24.79 0.12
C PHE A 6 15.85 -25.35 0.78
N ILE A 7 16.12 -25.00 2.03
CA ILE A 7 17.24 -25.58 2.80
C ILE A 7 17.00 -27.08 3.00
N ALA A 8 15.80 -27.49 3.38
CA ALA A 8 15.41 -28.88 3.53
C ALA A 8 15.54 -29.64 2.21
N PHE A 9 15.17 -29.03 1.07
CA PHE A 9 15.34 -29.62 -0.25
C PHE A 9 16.80 -29.88 -0.64
N ILE A 10 17.73 -29.06 -0.16
CA ILE A 10 19.17 -29.25 -0.41
C ILE A 10 19.76 -30.32 0.52
N LEU A 11 19.29 -30.40 1.77
CA LEU A 11 19.88 -31.26 2.82
C LEU A 11 19.30 -32.66 2.89
N LEU A 12 18.02 -32.83 2.55
CA LEU A 12 17.31 -34.10 2.70
C LEU A 12 17.52 -35.03 1.48
N ASP A 13 17.34 -36.32 1.72
CA ASP A 13 17.43 -37.36 0.70
C ASP A 13 16.19 -37.40 -0.21
N ARG A 14 16.24 -38.24 -1.25
CA ARG A 14 15.14 -38.43 -2.22
C ARG A 14 14.04 -39.39 -1.71
N SER A 15 13.84 -39.48 -0.39
CA SER A 15 12.83 -40.36 0.20
C SER A 15 11.43 -39.75 0.15
N VAL A 16 10.40 -40.60 0.29
CA VAL A 16 8.99 -40.16 0.37
C VAL A 16 8.77 -39.25 1.58
N LEU A 17 9.42 -39.55 2.70
CA LEU A 17 9.33 -38.74 3.92
C LEU A 17 9.88 -37.33 3.68
N SER A 18 11.05 -37.24 3.07
CA SER A 18 11.69 -35.97 2.72
C SER A 18 10.83 -35.15 1.75
N TYR A 19 10.23 -35.80 0.74
CA TYR A 19 9.27 -35.16 -0.16
C TYR A 19 8.08 -34.56 0.59
N LEU A 20 7.47 -35.30 1.52
CA LEU A 20 6.32 -34.82 2.29
C LEU A 20 6.68 -33.63 3.17
N ILE A 21 7.86 -33.65 3.83
CA ILE A 21 8.33 -32.55 4.68
C ILE A 21 8.53 -31.29 3.85
N ILE A 22 9.24 -31.38 2.73
CA ILE A 22 9.54 -30.24 1.85
C ILE A 22 8.24 -29.65 1.30
N ASN A 23 7.35 -30.51 0.78
CA ASN A 23 6.11 -30.05 0.17
C ASN A 23 5.17 -29.39 1.20
N THR A 24 5.10 -29.94 2.42
CA THR A 24 4.30 -29.35 3.50
C THR A 24 4.82 -27.96 3.90
N LEU A 25 6.14 -27.80 4.05
CA LEU A 25 6.73 -26.51 4.37
C LEU A 25 6.51 -25.47 3.26
N MET A 26 6.60 -25.91 2.00
CA MET A 26 6.41 -25.05 0.84
C MET A 26 4.93 -24.61 0.68
N LEU A 27 4.00 -25.57 0.69
CA LEU A 27 2.57 -25.29 0.61
C LEU A 27 2.07 -24.48 1.81
N GLY A 28 2.56 -24.77 3.02
CA GLY A 28 2.21 -24.00 4.21
C GLY A 28 2.63 -22.53 4.10
N ALA A 29 3.79 -22.26 3.51
CA ALA A 29 4.25 -20.91 3.28
C ALA A 29 3.46 -20.18 2.18
N CYS A 30 3.10 -20.87 1.09
CA CYS A 30 2.19 -20.33 0.08
C CYS A 30 0.82 -20.00 0.68
N GLY A 31 0.27 -20.85 1.54
CA GLY A 31 -1.00 -20.60 2.22
C GLY A 31 -1.00 -19.36 3.12
N ILE A 32 0.11 -19.11 3.84
CA ILE A 32 0.26 -17.87 4.63
C ILE A 32 0.31 -16.64 3.73
N TYR A 33 1.03 -16.72 2.60
CA TYR A 33 1.10 -15.62 1.64
C TYR A 33 -0.27 -15.32 1.02
N ASP A 34 -1.02 -16.36 0.64
CA ASP A 34 -2.38 -16.22 0.12
C ASP A 34 -3.30 -15.57 1.14
N LEU A 35 -3.27 -16.01 2.41
CA LEU A 35 -4.06 -15.39 3.48
C LEU A 35 -3.79 -13.88 3.61
N PHE A 36 -2.52 -13.51 3.59
CA PHE A 36 -2.13 -12.10 3.66
C PHE A 36 -2.60 -11.31 2.43
N TRP A 37 -2.42 -11.87 1.23
CA TRP A 37 -2.86 -11.28 -0.03
C TRP A 37 -4.37 -11.05 -0.07
N TRP A 38 -5.15 -12.06 0.30
CA TRP A 38 -6.61 -11.98 0.35
C TRP A 38 -7.12 -11.02 1.42
N SER A 39 -6.44 -10.94 2.58
CA SER A 39 -6.79 -9.96 3.61
C SER A 39 -6.61 -8.53 3.13
N ILE A 40 -5.49 -8.22 2.49
CA ILE A 40 -5.22 -6.87 1.93
C ILE A 40 -6.23 -6.54 0.83
N LEU A 41 -6.47 -7.50 -0.08
CA LEU A 41 -7.44 -7.31 -1.15
C LEU A 41 -8.83 -7.02 -0.57
N GLY A 42 -9.26 -7.80 0.42
CA GLY A 42 -10.55 -7.63 1.10
C GLY A 42 -10.68 -6.26 1.74
N GLU A 43 -9.67 -5.82 2.50
CA GLU A 43 -9.67 -4.49 3.12
C GLU A 43 -9.77 -3.38 2.07
N MET A 44 -9.06 -3.50 0.93
CA MET A 44 -9.12 -2.49 -0.13
C MET A 44 -10.49 -2.38 -0.82
N LEU A 45 -11.34 -3.42 -0.77
CA LEU A 45 -12.68 -3.36 -1.38
C LEU A 45 -13.57 -2.31 -0.72
N ASP A 46 -13.38 -2.05 0.57
CA ASP A 46 -14.21 -1.12 1.35
C ASP A 46 -13.89 0.36 1.07
N TYR A 47 -12.71 0.65 0.49
CA TYR A 47 -12.21 2.01 0.28
C TYR A 47 -12.42 2.58 -1.13
N HIS A 48 -12.99 1.80 -2.05
CA HIS A 48 -13.09 2.20 -3.46
C HIS A 48 -14.49 2.02 -4.00
N ASP A 49 -14.93 2.98 -4.81
CA ASP A 49 -16.29 3.02 -5.38
C ASP A 49 -16.65 1.85 -6.30
N ASN A 50 -15.65 1.11 -6.78
CA ASN A 50 -15.81 0.00 -7.70
C ASN A 50 -14.98 -1.19 -7.22
N PRO A 51 -15.54 -1.99 -6.29
CA PRO A 51 -14.82 -3.13 -5.70
C PRO A 51 -14.45 -4.17 -6.77
N ALA A 52 -15.28 -4.35 -7.80
CA ALA A 52 -14.99 -5.27 -8.90
C ALA A 52 -13.70 -4.89 -9.66
N LYS A 53 -13.43 -3.59 -9.81
CA LYS A 53 -12.18 -3.12 -10.43
C LYS A 53 -10.96 -3.44 -9.57
N ILE A 54 -11.03 -3.23 -8.26
CA ILE A 54 -9.93 -3.58 -7.34
C ILE A 54 -9.66 -5.07 -7.36
N LEU A 55 -10.72 -5.87 -7.24
CA LEU A 55 -10.62 -7.32 -7.27
C LEU A 55 -10.03 -7.80 -8.60
N GLY A 56 -10.47 -7.23 -9.72
CA GLY A 56 -9.94 -7.54 -11.05
C GLY A 56 -8.46 -7.17 -11.21
N ILE A 57 -8.03 -6.00 -10.74
CA ILE A 57 -6.61 -5.59 -10.77
C ILE A 57 -5.77 -6.51 -9.89
N GLY A 58 -6.22 -6.81 -8.67
CA GLY A 58 -5.49 -7.69 -7.75
C GLY A 58 -5.34 -9.11 -8.28
N LEU A 59 -6.42 -9.70 -8.82
CA LEU A 59 -6.35 -11.01 -9.48
C LEU A 59 -5.44 -11.00 -10.69
N SER A 60 -5.52 -9.96 -11.52
CA SER A 60 -4.67 -9.84 -12.72
C SER A 60 -3.20 -9.74 -12.35
N ALA A 61 -2.85 -9.01 -11.28
CA ALA A 61 -1.49 -8.92 -10.78
C ALA A 61 -0.95 -10.28 -10.31
N ASN A 62 -1.78 -11.07 -9.62
CA ASN A 62 -1.40 -12.42 -9.18
C ASN A 62 -1.15 -13.36 -10.38
N VAL A 63 -2.10 -13.41 -11.32
CA VAL A 63 -1.98 -14.25 -12.53
C VAL A 63 -0.77 -13.82 -13.38
N LEU A 64 -0.52 -12.52 -13.51
CA LEU A 64 0.63 -11.98 -14.24
C LEU A 64 1.95 -12.38 -13.58
N GLY A 65 2.02 -12.39 -12.25
CA GLY A 65 3.19 -12.90 -11.52
C GLY A 65 3.48 -14.37 -11.81
N ILE A 66 2.45 -15.22 -11.76
CA ILE A 66 2.55 -16.65 -12.09
C ILE A 66 3.01 -16.83 -13.55
N PHE A 67 2.42 -16.06 -14.47
CA PHE A 67 2.75 -16.11 -15.90
C PHE A 67 4.21 -15.74 -16.17
N ILE A 68 4.69 -14.61 -15.64
CA ILE A 68 6.08 -14.18 -15.79
C ILE A 68 7.04 -15.21 -15.16
N GLY A 69 6.71 -15.72 -13.98
CA GLY A 69 7.49 -16.77 -13.32
C GLY A 69 7.60 -18.04 -14.17
N GLY A 70 6.49 -18.48 -14.77
CA GLY A 70 6.45 -19.62 -15.67
C GLY A 70 7.26 -19.41 -16.95
N MET A 71 7.17 -18.23 -17.57
CA MET A 71 7.97 -17.89 -18.75
C MET A 71 9.47 -17.89 -18.45
N LEU A 72 9.88 -17.27 -17.34
CA LEU A 72 11.28 -17.26 -16.90
C LEU A 72 11.77 -18.67 -16.59
N GLY A 73 10.98 -19.46 -15.86
CA GLY A 73 11.30 -20.83 -15.52
C GLY A 73 11.50 -21.71 -16.77
N ASN A 74 10.60 -21.62 -17.75
CA ASN A 74 10.69 -22.42 -18.96
C ASN A 74 11.89 -22.02 -19.84
N SER A 75 12.18 -20.73 -19.93
CA SER A 75 13.34 -20.22 -20.68
C SER A 75 14.68 -20.68 -20.08
N ILE A 76 14.74 -20.80 -18.75
CA ILE A 76 15.90 -21.33 -18.03
C ILE A 76 15.99 -22.85 -18.20
N ALA A 77 14.87 -23.57 -18.15
CA ALA A 77 14.82 -25.03 -18.27
C ALA A 77 15.20 -25.54 -19.67
N SER A 78 14.95 -24.78 -20.73
CA SER A 78 15.34 -25.13 -22.10
C SER A 78 16.84 -24.99 -22.40
N SER A 79 17.63 -24.48 -21.44
CA SER A 79 19.10 -24.37 -21.57
C SER A 79 19.76 -25.59 -20.93
N ASP A 80 20.30 -26.51 -21.74
CA ASP A 80 20.83 -27.84 -21.35
C ASP A 80 21.94 -27.84 -20.26
N THR A 81 22.45 -26.68 -19.85
CA THR A 81 23.60 -26.57 -18.92
C THR A 81 23.23 -26.40 -17.43
N ILE A 82 21.95 -26.33 -17.05
CA ILE A 82 21.51 -25.76 -15.75
C ILE A 82 20.67 -26.72 -14.86
N TYR A 83 20.78 -28.04 -15.02
CA TYR A 83 20.00 -28.97 -14.16
C TYR A 83 20.47 -28.99 -12.69
N TYR A 84 21.73 -28.65 -12.41
CA TYR A 84 22.28 -28.59 -11.03
C TYR A 84 22.06 -27.23 -10.34
N ASN A 85 21.74 -26.17 -11.09
CA ASN A 85 21.66 -24.80 -10.53
C ASN A 85 20.23 -24.33 -10.27
N SER A 86 19.20 -25.11 -10.61
CA SER A 86 17.80 -24.65 -10.54
C SER A 86 17.35 -24.35 -9.10
N SER A 87 17.80 -25.16 -8.13
CA SER A 87 17.56 -24.93 -6.70
C SER A 87 18.30 -23.69 -6.17
N MET A 88 19.55 -23.47 -6.61
CA MET A 88 20.33 -22.29 -6.27
C MET A 88 19.71 -21.01 -6.85
N LEU A 89 19.21 -21.08 -8.08
CA LEU A 89 18.55 -19.98 -8.77
C LEU A 89 17.22 -19.62 -8.08
N ALA A 90 16.42 -20.63 -7.71
CA ALA A 90 15.21 -20.43 -6.92
C ALA A 90 15.53 -19.79 -5.55
N LEU A 91 16.59 -20.23 -4.88
CA LEU A 91 17.05 -19.64 -3.63
C LEU A 91 17.51 -18.19 -3.80
N SER A 92 18.23 -17.87 -4.89
CA SER A 92 18.63 -16.49 -5.21
C SER A 92 17.41 -15.59 -5.42
N VAL A 93 16.38 -16.07 -6.14
CA VAL A 93 15.13 -15.33 -6.31
C VAL A 93 14.46 -15.05 -4.96
N VAL A 94 14.37 -16.06 -4.08
CA VAL A 94 13.81 -15.90 -2.73
C VAL A 94 14.62 -14.89 -1.90
N LEU A 95 15.95 -14.90 -1.99
CA LEU A 95 16.79 -13.94 -1.27
C LEU A 95 16.60 -12.51 -1.80
N ILE A 96 16.51 -12.35 -3.13
CA ILE A 96 16.24 -11.05 -3.75
C ILE A 96 14.87 -10.52 -3.34
N THR A 97 13.82 -11.36 -3.33
CA THR A 97 12.49 -10.93 -2.87
C THR A 97 12.49 -10.54 -1.40
N LEU A 98 13.23 -11.26 -0.54
CA LEU A 98 13.40 -10.89 0.87
C LEU A 98 14.13 -9.56 1.07
N ILE A 99 15.11 -9.21 0.22
CA ILE A 99 15.82 -7.92 0.26
C ILE A 99 14.93 -6.78 -0.29
N MET A 100 14.12 -7.06 -1.30
CA MET A 100 13.18 -6.08 -1.86
C MET A 100 12.05 -5.73 -0.89
N LEU A 101 11.61 -6.68 -0.06
CA LEU A 101 10.49 -6.49 0.86
C LEU A 101 10.66 -5.31 1.85
N PRO A 102 11.79 -5.12 2.57
CA PRO A 102 11.98 -3.98 3.45
C PRO A 102 12.09 -2.65 2.69
N LEU A 103 12.65 -2.64 1.47
CA LEU A 103 12.70 -1.45 0.63
C LEU A 103 11.28 -1.01 0.22
N LEU A 104 10.48 -1.97 -0.23
CA LEU A 104 9.09 -1.74 -0.59
C LEU A 104 8.26 -1.34 0.64
N HIS A 105 8.45 -2.01 1.78
CA HIS A 105 7.78 -1.65 3.04
C HIS A 105 8.14 -0.23 3.49
N LYS A 106 9.41 0.19 3.39
CA LYS A 106 9.81 1.57 3.71
C LYS A 106 9.11 2.57 2.80
N HIS A 107 9.04 2.28 1.50
CA HIS A 107 8.36 3.14 0.54
C HIS A 107 6.85 3.21 0.82
N LEU A 108 6.21 2.06 1.03
CA LEU A 108 4.78 1.97 1.33
C LEU A 108 4.43 2.63 2.67
N SER A 109 5.26 2.41 3.71
CA SER A 109 5.11 3.04 5.02
C SER A 109 5.26 4.55 4.95
N MET A 110 6.17 5.07 4.11
CA MET A 110 6.27 6.52 3.88
C MET A 110 4.98 7.08 3.26
N LEU A 111 4.38 6.37 2.30
CA LEU A 111 3.09 6.75 1.72
C LEU A 111 1.96 6.66 2.75
N LEU A 112 1.97 5.63 3.60
CA LEU A 112 0.93 5.37 4.58
C LEU A 112 1.02 6.29 5.81
N LYS A 113 2.23 6.72 6.23
CA LYS A 113 2.43 7.67 7.33
C LYS A 113 1.68 8.98 7.09
N ASN A 114 1.60 9.42 5.84
CA ASN A 114 0.81 10.59 5.47
C ASN A 114 -0.69 10.39 5.70
N HIS A 115 -1.19 9.15 5.66
CA HIS A 115 -2.58 8.80 5.97
C HIS A 115 -2.81 8.55 7.47
N VAL A 116 -1.90 7.84 8.15
CA VAL A 116 -1.96 7.64 9.60
C VAL A 116 -1.87 8.97 10.34
N PHE A 117 -1.08 9.92 9.83
CA PHE A 117 -1.00 11.26 10.40
C PHE A 117 -2.36 11.99 10.39
N LEU A 118 -3.11 11.86 9.29
CA LEU A 118 -4.47 12.40 9.19
C LEU A 118 -5.42 11.72 10.18
N MET A 119 -5.20 10.43 10.44
CA MET A 119 -5.94 9.68 11.45
C MET A 119 -5.57 10.16 12.87
N THR A 120 -4.30 10.47 13.16
CA THR A 120 -3.91 11.03 14.47
C THR A 120 -4.46 12.44 14.67
N LEU A 121 -4.49 13.31 13.66
CA LEU A 121 -5.19 14.60 13.72
C LEU A 121 -6.70 14.44 13.92
N TYR A 122 -7.27 13.35 13.42
CA TYR A 122 -8.68 13.01 13.59
C TYR A 122 -9.00 12.51 15.00
N GLU A 123 -8.09 11.76 15.63
CA GLU A 123 -8.26 11.25 17.00
C GLU A 123 -7.98 12.29 18.10
N MET A 124 -7.45 13.47 17.74
CA MET A 124 -7.32 14.57 18.70
C MET A 124 -8.70 15.01 19.23
N ALA A 125 -8.73 15.54 20.46
CA ALA A 125 -9.95 16.08 21.04
C ALA A 125 -10.62 17.10 20.09
N PRO A 126 -11.95 17.05 19.89
CA PRO A 126 -12.64 17.90 18.90
C PRO A 126 -12.41 19.39 19.08
N SER A 127 -12.18 19.85 20.31
CA SER A 127 -11.80 21.23 20.63
C SER A 127 -10.45 21.59 20.02
N LYS A 128 -9.42 20.77 20.26
CA LYS A 128 -8.07 21.02 19.76
C LYS A 128 -7.98 20.94 18.24
N GLN A 129 -8.72 20.01 17.62
CA GLN A 129 -8.83 19.92 16.17
C GLN A 129 -9.47 21.19 15.58
N LYS A 130 -10.54 21.70 16.19
CA LYS A 130 -11.22 22.92 15.74
C LYS A 130 -10.31 24.14 15.88
N ASP A 131 -9.58 24.27 16.98
CA ASP A 131 -8.64 25.37 17.23
C ASP A 131 -7.49 25.38 16.20
N THR A 132 -6.92 24.22 15.88
CA THR A 132 -5.86 24.10 14.85
C THR A 132 -6.39 24.45 13.45
N ILE A 133 -7.62 24.03 13.11
CA ILE A 133 -8.24 24.36 11.81
C ILE A 133 -8.63 25.84 11.73
N GLU A 134 -9.17 26.43 12.80
CA GLU A 134 -9.55 27.84 12.83
C GLU A 134 -8.33 28.75 12.72
N SER A 135 -7.28 28.50 13.51
CA SER A 135 -6.03 29.24 13.41
C SER A 135 -5.42 29.17 12.01
N PHE A 136 -5.45 27.99 11.39
CA PHE A 136 -4.97 27.79 10.03
C PHE A 136 -5.81 28.53 8.98
N SER A 137 -7.14 28.51 9.15
CA SER A 137 -8.07 29.21 8.26
C SER A 137 -7.83 30.73 8.26
N MET A 138 -7.49 31.31 9.43
CA MET A 138 -7.13 32.72 9.55
C MET A 138 -5.79 33.02 8.87
N ILE A 139 -4.78 32.16 9.04
CA ILE A 139 -3.46 32.33 8.41
C ILE A 139 -3.57 32.31 6.88
N GLY A 140 -4.38 31.40 6.33
CA GLY A 140 -4.54 31.25 4.89
C GLY A 140 -5.58 32.17 4.25
N ASN A 141 -6.27 33.01 5.02
CA ASN A 141 -7.48 33.72 4.56
C ASN A 141 -8.43 32.78 3.80
N LEU A 142 -8.70 31.62 4.39
CA LEU A 142 -9.63 30.65 3.82
C LEU A 142 -11.06 31.19 3.94
N THR A 143 -11.83 31.02 2.88
CA THR A 143 -13.28 31.22 2.95
C THR A 143 -13.90 30.14 3.85
N GLU A 144 -15.11 30.39 4.37
CA GLU A 144 -15.85 29.41 5.17
C GLU A 144 -15.91 28.05 4.46
N ARG A 145 -16.13 28.09 3.14
CA ARG A 145 -16.20 26.89 2.31
C ARG A 145 -14.88 26.16 2.16
N GLU A 146 -13.79 26.89 1.98
CA GLU A 146 -12.45 26.30 1.92
C GLU A 146 -12.01 25.75 3.28
N SER A 147 -12.43 26.38 4.39
CA SER A 147 -12.18 25.88 5.74
C SER A 147 -12.87 24.53 5.96
N GLU A 148 -14.13 24.40 5.57
CA GLU A 148 -14.88 23.14 5.64
C GLU A 148 -14.24 22.03 4.78
N ILE A 149 -13.86 22.35 3.54
CA ILE A 149 -13.17 21.42 2.64
C ILE A 149 -11.80 21.01 3.21
N THR A 150 -11.07 21.95 3.81
CA THR A 150 -9.77 21.69 4.45
C THR A 150 -9.95 20.76 5.65
N ALA A 151 -10.97 20.98 6.49
CA ALA A 151 -11.28 20.11 7.61
C ALA A 151 -11.51 18.66 7.14
N LEU A 152 -12.36 18.46 6.12
CA LEU A 152 -12.64 17.12 5.59
C LEU A 152 -11.42 16.49 4.92
N LEU A 153 -10.59 17.30 4.24
CA LEU A 153 -9.33 16.86 3.64
C LEU A 153 -8.35 16.34 4.71
N LEU A 154 -8.28 17.02 5.86
CA LEU A 154 -7.49 16.62 7.03
C LEU A 154 -8.07 15.41 7.75
N LYS A 155 -9.36 15.12 7.62
CA LYS A 155 -9.96 13.85 8.09
C LYS A 155 -9.63 12.65 7.19
N GLY A 156 -8.73 12.80 6.22
CA GLY A 156 -8.38 11.72 5.30
C GLY A 156 -9.44 11.41 4.24
N ARG A 157 -10.52 12.19 4.14
CA ARG A 157 -11.56 11.98 3.12
C ARG A 157 -11.00 12.16 1.71
N THR A 158 -11.48 11.33 0.79
CA THR A 158 -11.19 11.47 -0.65
C THR A 158 -11.97 12.65 -1.22
N TYR A 159 -11.54 13.19 -2.36
CA TYR A 159 -12.23 14.33 -3.00
C TYR A 159 -13.70 14.03 -3.30
N LYS A 160 -14.03 12.77 -3.60
CA LYS A 160 -15.40 12.32 -3.81
C LYS A 160 -16.21 12.29 -2.51
N MET A 161 -15.63 11.78 -1.42
CA MET A 161 -16.30 11.81 -0.11
C MET A 161 -16.57 13.24 0.34
N ILE A 162 -15.58 14.13 0.17
CA ILE A 162 -15.73 15.56 0.45
C ILE A 162 -16.87 16.13 -0.39
N ALA A 163 -16.86 15.89 -1.71
CA ALA A 163 -17.90 16.35 -2.63
C ALA A 163 -19.30 15.93 -2.21
N ASN A 164 -19.47 14.68 -1.75
CA ASN A 164 -20.74 14.16 -1.26
C ASN A 164 -21.14 14.81 0.08
N GLU A 165 -20.23 14.93 1.04
CA GLU A 165 -20.53 15.52 2.36
C GLU A 165 -20.91 17.00 2.25
N VAL A 166 -20.27 17.72 1.31
CA VAL A 166 -20.50 19.15 1.13
C VAL A 166 -21.52 19.44 0.03
N TYR A 167 -22.10 18.45 -0.65
CA TYR A 167 -23.04 18.63 -1.77
C TYR A 167 -22.48 19.44 -2.95
N LEU A 168 -21.24 19.17 -3.36
CA LEU A 168 -20.59 19.75 -4.54
C LEU A 168 -20.21 18.67 -5.56
N SER A 169 -19.88 19.10 -6.78
CA SER A 169 -19.22 18.21 -7.74
C SER A 169 -17.75 17.99 -7.36
N GLU A 170 -17.19 16.82 -7.69
CA GLU A 170 -15.77 16.54 -7.44
C GLU A 170 -14.84 17.56 -8.14
N ASN A 171 -15.23 18.06 -9.31
CA ASN A 171 -14.47 19.10 -10.03
C ASN A 171 -14.48 20.44 -9.29
N THR A 172 -15.60 20.79 -8.66
CA THR A 172 -15.70 21.99 -7.82
C THR A 172 -14.80 21.84 -6.59
N VAL A 173 -14.81 20.67 -5.93
CA VAL A 173 -13.91 20.38 -4.80
C VAL A 173 -12.44 20.46 -5.21
N LYS A 174 -12.06 19.89 -6.36
CA LYS A 174 -10.69 20.01 -6.90
C LYS A 174 -10.26 21.47 -7.08
N THR A 175 -11.18 22.31 -7.55
CA THR A 175 -10.93 23.75 -7.73
C THR A 175 -10.71 24.44 -6.38
N HIS A 176 -11.55 24.17 -5.39
CA HIS A 176 -11.36 24.69 -4.03
C HIS A 176 -10.03 24.24 -3.42
N ILE A 177 -9.66 22.96 -3.56
CA ILE A 177 -8.38 22.43 -3.06
C ILE A 177 -7.19 23.11 -3.75
N LYS A 178 -7.26 23.36 -5.06
CA LYS A 178 -6.22 24.10 -5.79
C LYS A 178 -6.08 25.53 -5.26
N ASN A 179 -7.18 26.20 -4.95
CA ASN A 179 -7.16 27.54 -4.36
C ASN A 179 -6.57 27.51 -2.94
N ILE A 180 -6.94 26.53 -2.11
CA ILE A 180 -6.34 26.30 -0.78
C ILE A 180 -4.83 26.12 -0.91
N TYR A 181 -4.37 25.23 -1.78
CA TYR A 181 -2.95 24.99 -2.04
C TYR A 181 -2.22 26.27 -2.48
N SER A 182 -2.82 27.06 -3.34
CA SER A 182 -2.26 28.34 -3.79
C SER A 182 -2.15 29.36 -2.64
N LYS A 183 -3.15 29.42 -1.73
CA LYS A 183 -3.14 30.32 -0.57
C LYS A 183 -2.05 30.00 0.44
N PHE A 184 -1.69 28.72 0.59
CA PHE A 184 -0.60 28.28 1.45
C PHE A 184 0.73 28.09 0.72
N ASN A 185 0.79 28.37 -0.59
CA ASN A 185 1.97 28.15 -1.43
C ASN A 185 2.53 26.72 -1.35
N VAL A 186 1.63 25.73 -1.34
CA VAL A 186 1.94 24.30 -1.32
C VAL A 186 1.43 23.64 -2.59
N GLN A 187 2.02 22.52 -3.00
CA GLN A 187 1.62 21.79 -4.21
C GLN A 187 0.94 20.45 -3.91
N SER A 188 1.01 19.99 -2.66
CA SER A 188 0.51 18.68 -2.28
C SER A 188 -0.23 18.71 -0.95
N LYS A 189 -1.13 17.72 -0.78
CA LYS A 189 -1.78 17.44 0.50
C LYS A 189 -0.74 17.27 1.62
N VAL A 190 0.39 16.64 1.31
CA VAL A 190 1.47 16.36 2.25
C VAL A 190 2.15 17.63 2.71
N GLU A 191 2.46 18.56 1.80
CA GLU A 191 3.03 19.86 2.17
C GLU A 191 2.07 20.71 3.01
N LEU A 192 0.77 20.71 2.67
CA LEU A 192 -0.24 21.41 3.47
C LEU A 192 -0.27 20.88 4.92
N ILE A 193 -0.18 19.57 5.07
CA ILE A 193 -0.12 18.87 6.36
C ILE A 193 1.16 19.23 7.13
N ASN A 194 2.31 19.22 6.48
CA ASN A 194 3.58 19.57 7.13
C ASN A 194 3.57 21.02 7.64
N LEU A 195 2.97 21.94 6.87
CA LEU A 195 2.84 23.35 7.25
C LEU A 195 1.95 23.53 8.50
N LEU A 196 0.89 22.72 8.63
CA LEU A 196 0.06 22.67 9.84
C LEU A 196 0.88 22.24 11.07
N MET A 197 1.79 21.28 10.91
CA MET A 197 2.61 20.76 12.01
C MET A 197 3.71 21.72 12.47
N GLU A 198 4.37 22.41 11.53
CA GLU A 198 5.43 23.37 11.88
C GLU A 198 4.93 24.52 12.76
N LYS A 199 3.63 24.79 12.77
CA LYS A 199 3.01 25.81 13.63
C LYS A 199 2.52 25.31 14.98
N GLU A 200 2.50 23.99 15.22
CA GLU A 200 2.19 23.43 16.54
C GLU A 200 3.42 23.34 17.47
N ASN A 201 4.64 23.55 16.95
CA ASN A 201 5.90 23.64 17.70
C ASN A 201 6.35 25.09 17.88
#